data_AF-A0A8T7DA54-F1
#
_entry.id   AF-A0A8T7DA54-F1
#
_cell.length_a   1.000
_cell.length_b   1.000
_cell.length_c   1.000
_cell.angle_alpha   90.00
_cell.angle_beta   90.00
_cell.angle_gamma   90.00
#
_symmetry.space_group_name_H-M   'P 1'
#
loop_
_entity.id
_entity.type
_entity.pdbx_description
1 polymer ?
#
loop_
_entity_poly.entity_id
_entity_poly.type
_entity_poly.pdbx_seq_one_letter_code
_entity_poly.pdbx_strand_id
1 'polypeptide(L)' 'MLEDDIFERWLDTEAKRVVAKIRNHEPLTLEDKLLAILQVQKNQFERDRKQRESTESFRRARSLQEESSE' A
#
# COMPACT_ATOMS: atom_id res chain seq x y z
N MET A 1 16.87 -8.63 2.34
CA MET A 1 15.84 -8.26 1.35
C MET A 1 15.53 -9.46 0.44
N LEU A 2 14.95 -10.52 1.01
CA LEU A 2 14.50 -11.74 0.32
C LEU A 2 13.12 -12.21 0.84
N GLU A 3 12.50 -11.46 1.75
CA GLU A 3 11.22 -11.81 2.41
C GLU A 3 10.06 -10.87 2.02
N ASP A 4 10.36 -9.70 1.44
CA ASP A 4 9.39 -8.62 1.21
C ASP A 4 8.33 -8.94 0.14
N ASP A 5 8.49 -10.02 -0.64
CA ASP A 5 7.65 -10.29 -1.81
C ASP A 5 6.67 -11.47 -1.61
N ILE A 6 7.00 -12.46 -0.75
CA ILE A 6 6.17 -13.67 -0.59
C ILE A 6 4.89 -13.35 0.17
N PHE A 7 4.98 -12.61 1.28
CA PHE A 7 3.82 -12.23 2.07
C PHE A 7 2.90 -11.28 1.28
N GLU A 8 3.47 -10.33 0.54
CA GLU A 8 2.68 -9.42 -0.30
C GLU A 8 1.93 -10.14 -1.41
N ARG A 9 2.58 -11.06 -2.13
CA ARG A 9 1.95 -11.86 -3.19
C ARG A 9 0.87 -12.79 -2.64
N TRP A 10 1.12 -13.39 -1.47
CA TRP A 10 0.12 -14.20 -0.79
C TRP A 10 -1.09 -13.35 -0.38
N LEU A 11 -0.85 -12.19 0.25
CA LEU A 11 -1.92 -11.31 0.71
C LEU A 11 -2.74 -10.75 -0.46
N ASP A 12 -2.11 -10.41 -1.59
CA ASP A 12 -2.81 -9.99 -2.80
C ASP A 12 -3.66 -11.12 -3.40
N THR A 13 -3.19 -12.36 -3.33
CA THR A 13 -3.94 -13.53 -3.79
C THR A 13 -5.16 -13.76 -2.91
N GLU A 14 -5.00 -13.70 -1.60
CA GLU A 14 -6.11 -13.91 -0.68
C GLU A 14 -7.11 -12.74 -0.64
N ALA A 15 -6.64 -11.51 -0.82
CA ALA A 15 -7.52 -10.37 -1.00
C ALA A 15 -8.43 -10.55 -2.23
N LYS A 16 -7.92 -11.09 -3.35
CA LYS A 16 -8.74 -11.41 -4.53
C LYS A 16 -9.79 -12.48 -4.23
N ARG A 17 -9.44 -13.52 -3.45
CA ARG A 17 -10.39 -14.55 -2.97
C ARG A 17 -11.52 -13.91 -2.17
N VAL A 18 -11.19 -13.04 -1.20
CA VAL A 18 -12.18 -12.34 -0.38
C VAL A 18 -13.07 -11.42 -1.22
N VAL A 19 -12.50 -10.70 -2.19
CA VAL A 19 -13.29 -9.84 -3.10
C VAL A 19 -14.26 -10.67 -3.95
N ALA A 20 -13.86 -11.86 -4.41
CA ALA A 20 -14.76 -12.76 -5.14
C ALA A 20 -15.96 -13.19 -4.27
N LYS A 21 -15.72 -13.57 -3.02
CA LYS A 21 -16.79 -13.89 -2.05
C LYS A 21 -17.75 -12.72 -1.85
N ILE A 22 -17.22 -11.50 -1.68
CA ILE A 22 -18.04 -10.29 -1.55
C ILE A 22 -18.93 -10.07 -2.78
N ARG A 23 -18.36 -10.21 -3.98
CA ARG A 23 -19.10 -10.05 -5.25
C ARG A 23 -20.20 -11.09 -5.43
N ASN A 24 -19.98 -12.29 -4.93
CA ASN A 24 -20.94 -13.39 -5.00
C ASN A 24 -21.95 -13.38 -3.84
N HIS A 25 -21.92 -12.38 -2.96
CA HIS A 25 -22.73 -12.31 -1.74
C HIS A 25 -22.55 -13.52 -0.80
N GLU A 26 -21.36 -14.12 -0.80
CA GLU A 26 -21.02 -15.22 0.09
C GLU A 26 -20.69 -14.69 1.50
N PRO A 27 -21.04 -15.44 2.57
CA PRO A 27 -20.72 -15.05 3.93
C PRO A 27 -19.20 -15.02 4.17
N LEU A 28 -18.72 -13.95 4.80
CA LEU A 28 -17.31 -13.78 5.13
C LEU A 28 -16.97 -14.42 6.49
N THR A 29 -15.92 -15.23 6.52
CA THR A 29 -15.35 -15.74 7.77
C THR A 29 -14.61 -14.62 8.51
N LEU A 30 -14.23 -14.89 9.77
CA LEU A 30 -13.35 -13.97 10.51
C LEU A 30 -12.00 -13.78 9.80
N GLU A 31 -11.43 -14.85 9.25
CA GLU A 31 -10.19 -14.82 8.46
C GLU A 31 -10.34 -13.91 7.23
N ASP A 32 -11.44 -14.03 6.48
CA ASP A 32 -11.69 -13.18 5.31
C ASP A 32 -11.74 -11.69 5.69
N LYS A 33 -12.31 -11.36 6.85
CA LYS A 33 -12.34 -9.98 7.37
C LYS A 33 -10.95 -9.49 7.77
N LEU A 34 -10.15 -10.32 8.42
CA LEU A 34 -8.77 -9.99 8.80
C LEU A 34 -7.90 -9.74 7.56
N LEU A 35 -8.03 -10.58 6.53
CA LEU A 35 -7.34 -10.41 5.24
C LEU A 35 -7.70 -9.07 4.58
N ALA A 36 -8.97 -8.68 4.61
CA ALA A 36 -9.42 -7.39 4.07
C ALA A 36 -8.79 -6.21 4.84
N ILE A 37 -8.72 -6.28 6.17
CA ILE A 37 -8.08 -5.24 7.00
C ILE A 37 -6.60 -5.12 6.68
N LEU A 38 -5.88 -6.25 6.62
CA LEU A 38 -4.46 -6.28 6.29
C LEU A 38 -4.19 -5.66 4.91
N GLN A 39 -5.03 -5.96 3.91
CA GLN A 39 -4.88 -5.39 2.57
C GLN A 39 -5.13 -3.87 2.57
N VAL A 40 -6.11 -3.38 3.33
CA VAL A 40 -6.37 -1.94 3.47
C VAL A 40 -5.17 -1.24 4.11
N GLN A 41 -4.61 -1.83 5.17
CA GLN A 41 -3.43 -1.29 5.85
C GLN A 41 -2.20 -1.27 4.95
N LYS A 42 -1.93 -2.34 4.19
CA LYS A 42 -0.85 -2.37 3.18
C LYS A 42 -1.00 -1.22 2.18
N ASN A 43 -2.20 -1.04 1.63
CA ASN A 43 -2.48 0.01 0.66
C ASN A 43 -2.34 1.42 1.26
N GLN A 44 -2.66 1.60 2.54
CA GLN A 44 -2.43 2.87 3.23
C GLN A 44 -0.93 3.12 3.44
N PHE A 45 -0.18 2.12 3.90
CA PHE A 45 1.27 2.23 4.08
C PHE A 45 1.98 2.66 2.79
N GLU A 46 1.63 2.03 1.66
CA GLU A 46 2.19 2.39 0.36
C GLU A 46 1.84 3.82 -0.09
N ARG A 47 0.63 4.30 0.24
CA ARG A 47 0.23 5.69 -0.04
C ARG A 47 1.00 6.68 0.81
N ASP A 48 1.13 6.40 2.11
CA ASP A 48 1.86 7.25 3.04
C ASP A 48 3.36 7.32 2.66
N ARG A 49 3.94 6.18 2.24
CA ARG A 49 5.31 6.11 1.72
C ARG A 49 5.50 7.01 0.51
N LYS A 50 4.64 6.88 -0.51
CA LYS A 50 4.67 7.74 -1.71
C LYS A 50 4.49 9.22 -1.38
N GLN A 51 3.63 9.55 -0.43
CA GLN A 51 3.43 10.93 0.00
C GLN A 51 4.71 11.51 0.62
N ARG A 52 5.41 10.74 1.46
CA ARG A 52 6.70 11.16 2.05
C ARG A 52 7.75 11.39 0.98
N GLU A 53 7.95 10.42 0.09
CA GLU A 53 8.89 10.52 -1.04
C GLU A 53 8.60 11.76 -1.90
N SER A 54 7.33 12.06 -2.18
CA SER A 54 6.92 13.26 -2.92
C SER A 54 7.22 14.55 -2.16
N THR A 55 6.91 14.62 -0.86
CA THR A 55 7.22 15.83 -0.07
C THR A 55 8.73 16.08 0.04
N GLU A 56 9.54 15.02 0.13
CA GLU A 56 10.99 15.14 0.11
C GLU A 56 11.52 15.62 -1.24
N SER A 57 10.99 15.11 -2.35
CA SER A 57 11.42 15.55 -3.68
C SER A 57 11.09 17.02 -3.93
N PHE A 58 9.91 17.50 -3.49
CA PHE A 58 9.57 18.92 -3.53
C PHE A 58 10.52 19.79 -2.70
N ARG A 59 10.88 19.34 -1.48
CA ARG A 59 11.84 20.06 -0.64
C ARG A 59 13.21 20.17 -1.31
N ARG A 60 13.71 19.09 -1.91
CA ARG A 60 15.00 19.08 -2.64
C ARG A 60 14.98 19.95 -3.89
N ALA A 61 13.87 19.93 -4.65
CA ALA A 61 13.75 20.78 -5.84
C ALA A 61 13.80 22.28 -5.48
N ARG A 62 13.15 22.66 -4.37
CA ARG A 62 13.14 24.03 -3.89
C ARG A 62 14.53 24.50 -3.42
N SER A 63 15.27 23.68 -2.68
CA SER A 63 16.63 24.05 -2.22
C SER A 63 17.58 24.28 -3.39
N LEU A 64 17.51 23.44 -4.43
CA LEU A 64 18.32 23.62 -5.64
C LEU A 64 17.97 24.89 -6.41
N GLN A 65 16.69 25.29 -6.42
CA GLN A 65 16.24 26.52 -7.07
C GLN A 65 16.70 27.77 -6.31
N GLU A 66 16.73 27.72 -4.98
CA GLU A 66 17.24 28.79 -4.11
C GLU A 66 18.78 28.93 -4.28
N GLU A 67 19.53 27.83 -4.34
CA GLU A 67 20.99 27.83 -4.62
C GLU A 67 21.36 28.27 -6.04
N SER A 68 20.49 28.05 -7.02
CA SER A 68 20.73 28.47 -8.42
C SER A 68 20.38 29.95 -8.69
N SER A 69 19.77 30.63 -7.70
CA SER A 69 19.35 32.03 -7.79
C SER A 69 20.30 32.99 -7.05
N GLU A 70 21.31 32.47 -6.38
CA GLU A 70 22.48 33.20 -5.82
C GLU A 70 23.66 33.17 -6.81
#